data_AF-A0A520HN28-F1
#
_entry.id   AF-A0A520HN28-F1
#
_cell.length_a   1.000
_cell.length_b   1.000
_cell.length_c   1.000
_cell.angle_alpha   90.00
_cell.angle_beta   90.00
_cell.angle_gamma   90.00
#
_symmetry.space_group_name_H-M   'P 1'
#
loop_
_entity.id
_entity.type
_entity.pdbx_description
1 polymer ?
#
loop_
_entity_poly.entity_id
_entity_poly.type
_entity_poly.pdbx_seq_one_letter_code
_entity_poly.pdbx_strand_id
1 'polypeptide(L)'
;MADAVARFWQVAKPRDGVGQVIEMVQIGFSRNAAVVARCGTAGAKGANGRRLPDRMLGGHRWTAYSNGDAGMSQSIAATDLRTVVEGTCYAVDRVTYSIKAGSAPSRTAPTQAIAAANMNAILATIHVGRRR
;
A
#
# COMPACT_ATOMS: atom_id res chain seq x y z
N MET A 1 10.59 11.56 -8.98
CA MET A 1 9.15 11.49 -8.63
C MET A 1 8.52 10.37 -9.45
N ALA A 2 7.34 9.86 -9.06
CA ALA A 2 6.63 8.87 -9.86
C ALA A 2 6.08 9.53 -11.14
N ASP A 3 6.02 8.77 -12.23
CA ASP A 3 5.55 9.25 -13.54
C ASP A 3 4.01 9.21 -13.59
N ALA A 4 3.37 8.26 -12.91
CA ALA A 4 1.93 8.25 -12.65
C ALA A 4 1.61 7.52 -11.33
N VAL A 5 0.44 7.84 -10.76
CA VAL A 5 -0.07 7.26 -9.52
C VAL A 5 -1.56 6.98 -9.63
N ALA A 6 -1.98 5.79 -9.20
CA ALA A 6 -3.38 5.44 -8.94
C ALA A 6 -3.56 5.18 -7.44
N ARG A 7 -4.70 5.60 -6.88
CA ARG A 7 -5.02 5.41 -5.46
C ARG A 7 -6.46 4.96 -5.32
N PHE A 8 -6.66 3.85 -4.62
CA PHE A 8 -7.95 3.34 -4.19
C PHE A 8 -7.98 3.37 -2.67
N TRP A 9 -9.09 3.83 -2.09
CA TRP A 9 -9.21 3.89 -0.65
C TRP A 9 -10.66 3.79 -0.21
N GLN A 10 -10.85 3.35 1.03
CA GLN A 10 -12.16 3.25 1.65
C GLN A 10 -12.05 3.55 3.14
N VAL A 11 -12.89 4.47 3.62
CA VAL A 11 -13.10 4.69 5.06
C VAL A 11 -13.95 3.55 5.61
N ALA A 12 -13.59 3.05 6.78
CA ALA A 12 -14.17 1.89 7.42
C ALA A 12 -14.29 2.06 8.93
N LYS A 13 -15.22 1.30 9.51
CA LYS A 13 -15.40 1.19 10.95
C LYS A 13 -14.20 0.48 11.57
N PRO A 14 -13.53 1.08 12.57
CA PRO A 14 -12.39 0.50 13.24
C PRO A 14 -12.82 -0.76 14.01
N ARG A 15 -11.91 -1.74 14.16
CA ARG A 15 -12.19 -2.97 14.92
C ARG A 15 -12.41 -2.70 16.41
N ASP A 16 -11.73 -1.71 16.97
CA ASP A 16 -11.77 -1.30 18.38
C ASP A 16 -12.80 -0.19 18.66
N GLY A 17 -13.58 0.21 17.66
CA GLY A 17 -14.74 1.10 17.83
C GLY A 17 -14.41 2.60 17.98
N VAL A 18 -13.14 3.00 18.03
CA VAL A 18 -12.74 4.40 18.24
C VAL A 18 -12.20 5.03 16.95
N GLY A 19 -12.81 6.16 16.56
CA GLY A 19 -12.40 6.92 15.38
C GLY A 19 -12.74 6.21 14.07
N GLN A 20 -11.82 6.23 13.11
CA GLN A 20 -11.99 5.62 11.79
C GLN A 20 -10.72 4.95 11.27
N VAL A 21 -10.87 4.02 10.34
CA VAL A 21 -9.76 3.43 9.58
C VAL A 21 -9.91 3.74 8.10
N ILE A 22 -8.81 4.03 7.43
CA ILE A 22 -8.73 4.12 5.97
C ILE A 22 -7.92 2.91 5.49
N GLU A 23 -8.57 2.07 4.70
CA GLU A 23 -7.88 1.01 3.95
C GLU A 23 -7.58 1.53 2.55
N MET A 24 -6.34 1.36 2.10
CA MET A 24 -5.85 1.97 0.87
C MET A 24 -4.91 1.04 0.10
N VAL A 25 -4.95 1.17 -1.23
CA VAL A 25 -3.91 0.70 -2.15
C VAL A 25 -3.44 1.89 -2.97
N GLN A 26 -2.14 2.14 -2.97
CA GLN A 26 -1.50 3.11 -3.86
C GLN A 26 -0.62 2.36 -4.86
N ILE A 27 -0.64 2.79 -6.11
CA ILE A 27 0.12 2.18 -7.19
C ILE A 27 0.84 3.30 -7.92
N GLY A 28 2.12 3.13 -8.20
CA GLY A 28 2.88 4.08 -8.99
C GLY A 28 3.89 3.39 -9.88
N PHE A 29 4.33 4.09 -10.91
CA PHE A 29 5.47 3.66 -11.71
C PHE A 29 6.40 4.83 -12.02
N SER A 30 7.65 4.53 -12.32
CA SER A 30 8.60 5.51 -12.85
C SER A 30 9.66 4.86 -13.73
N ARG A 31 10.00 5.54 -14.83
CA ARG A 31 11.11 5.21 -15.73
C ARG A 31 12.36 6.05 -15.44
N ASN A 32 12.30 6.95 -14.47
CA ASN A 32 13.46 7.75 -14.09
C ASN A 32 14.60 6.85 -13.59
N ALA A 33 15.78 6.95 -14.22
CA ALA A 33 16.91 6.07 -13.95
C ALA A 33 17.32 6.05 -12.46
N ALA A 34 17.27 7.20 -11.77
CA ALA A 34 17.58 7.27 -10.35
C ALA A 34 16.52 6.60 -9.46
N VAL A 35 15.25 6.57 -9.90
CA VAL A 35 14.19 5.83 -9.21
C VAL A 35 14.34 4.33 -9.47
N VAL A 36 14.64 3.93 -10.70
CA VAL A 36 14.85 2.52 -11.08
C VAL A 36 16.03 1.92 -10.31
N ALA A 37 17.16 2.63 -10.24
CA ALA A 37 18.37 2.16 -9.54
C ALA A 37 18.15 1.86 -8.05
N ARG A 38 17.20 2.55 -7.40
CA ARG A 38 16.87 2.37 -5.98
C ARG A 38 15.53 1.67 -5.73
N CYS A 39 14.87 1.21 -6.78
CA CYS A 39 13.48 0.74 -6.70
C CYS A 39 13.33 -0.39 -5.68
N GLY A 40 14.22 -1.38 -5.75
CA GLY A 40 14.20 -2.55 -4.87
C GLY A 40 14.42 -2.24 -3.39
N THR A 41 15.00 -1.09 -3.03
CA THR A 41 15.30 -0.72 -1.63
C THR A 41 14.45 0.45 -1.12
N ALA A 42 13.64 1.06 -1.98
CA ALA A 42 12.82 2.22 -1.62
C ALA A 42 11.82 1.93 -0.49
N GLY A 43 11.32 0.70 -0.38
CA GLY A 43 10.42 0.29 0.71
C GLY A 43 11.13 0.00 2.05
N ALA A 44 12.47 0.02 2.10
CA ALA A 44 13.23 -0.20 3.34
C ALA A 44 13.49 1.09 4.14
N LYS A 45 13.03 2.25 3.68
CA LYS A 45 13.49 3.57 4.17
C LYS A 45 12.81 4.07 5.46
N GLY A 46 11.86 3.33 6.02
CA GLY A 46 11.23 3.68 7.30
C GLY A 46 12.06 3.20 8.50
N ALA A 47 12.01 3.93 9.62
CA ALA A 47 12.69 3.53 10.87
C ALA A 47 12.24 2.14 11.38
N ASN A 48 11.01 1.74 11.05
CA ASN A 48 10.41 0.44 11.38
C ASN A 48 10.27 -0.47 10.15
N GLY A 49 10.99 -0.18 9.07
CA GLY A 49 10.95 -0.94 7.84
C GLY A 49 11.61 -2.30 8.01
N ARG A 50 10.87 -3.37 7.72
CA ARG A 50 11.39 -4.75 7.76
C ARG A 50 11.18 -5.43 6.42
N ARG A 51 12.23 -6.06 5.91
CA ARG A 51 12.15 -6.92 4.72
C ARG A 51 11.25 -8.13 5.00
N LEU A 52 10.33 -8.40 4.09
CA LEU A 52 9.51 -9.60 4.08
C LEU A 52 9.99 -10.56 2.99
N PRO A 53 9.57 -11.84 3.03
CA PRO A 53 9.72 -12.72 1.88
C PRO A 53 9.11 -12.07 0.63
N ASP A 54 9.78 -12.27 -0.50
CA ASP A 54 9.29 -11.76 -1.78
C ASP A 54 7.93 -12.37 -2.12
N ARG A 55 7.12 -11.61 -2.87
CA ARG A 55 5.78 -12.02 -3.27
C ARG A 55 5.67 -12.14 -4.78
N MET A 56 4.90 -13.11 -5.24
CA MET A 56 4.48 -13.20 -6.63
C MET A 56 3.17 -12.47 -6.82
N LEU A 57 3.13 -11.52 -7.75
CA LEU A 57 1.93 -10.78 -8.09
C LEU A 57 1.94 -10.46 -9.60
N GLY A 58 0.85 -10.80 -10.27
CA GLY A 58 0.71 -10.61 -11.72
C GLY A 58 1.79 -11.31 -12.55
N GLY A 59 2.35 -12.43 -12.08
CA GLY A 59 3.43 -13.16 -12.76
C GLY A 59 4.85 -12.64 -12.50
N HIS A 60 5.00 -11.55 -11.75
CA HIS A 60 6.30 -10.96 -11.44
C HIS A 60 6.68 -11.15 -9.97
N ARG A 61 7.99 -11.22 -9.70
CA ARG A 61 8.53 -11.21 -8.35
C ARG A 61 8.59 -9.78 -7.82
N TRP A 62 8.03 -9.57 -6.64
CA TRP A 62 8.03 -8.30 -5.93
C TRP A 62 8.85 -8.42 -4.67
N THR A 63 9.78 -7.50 -4.51
CA THR A 63 10.40 -7.24 -3.23
C THR A 63 9.37 -6.65 -2.28
N ALA A 64 9.21 -7.24 -1.10
CA ALA A 64 8.19 -6.85 -0.13
C ALA A 64 8.78 -6.31 1.17
N TYR A 65 8.17 -5.28 1.72
CA TYR A 65 8.52 -4.69 3.01
C TYR A 65 7.28 -4.51 3.86
N SER A 66 7.40 -4.68 5.17
CA SER A 66 6.44 -4.15 6.14
C SER A 66 6.96 -2.84 6.70
N ASN A 67 6.11 -1.82 6.73
CA ASN A 67 6.36 -0.55 7.40
C ASN A 67 5.21 -0.23 8.35
N GLY A 68 5.47 0.63 9.32
CA GLY A 68 4.44 1.11 10.21
C GLY A 68 4.95 2.14 11.18
N ASP A 69 4.02 2.90 11.71
CA ASP A 69 4.26 3.88 12.76
C ASP A 69 3.00 4.02 13.61
N ALA A 70 3.17 4.30 14.89
CA ALA A 70 2.07 4.46 15.83
C ALA A 70 2.34 5.64 16.75
N GLY A 71 1.46 6.64 16.65
CA GLY A 71 1.39 7.76 17.59
C GLY A 71 0.17 7.63 18.50
N MET A 72 -0.01 8.62 19.38
CA MET A 72 -1.13 8.64 20.33
C MET A 72 -2.50 8.66 19.62
N SER A 73 -2.63 9.43 18.55
CA SER A 73 -3.93 9.68 17.88
C SER A 73 -4.10 8.94 16.56
N GLN A 74 -3.04 8.31 16.05
CA GLN A 74 -3.03 7.71 14.72
C GLN A 74 -2.00 6.59 14.62
N SER A 75 -2.23 5.66 13.71
CA SER A 75 -1.25 4.65 13.35
C SER A 75 -1.34 4.30 11.88
N ILE A 76 -0.21 3.92 11.29
CA ILE A 76 -0.10 3.39 9.94
C ILE A 76 0.52 2.01 9.97
N ALA A 77 -0.02 1.10 9.18
CA ALA A 77 0.58 -0.18 8.85
C ALA A 77 0.57 -0.33 7.33
N ALA A 78 1.71 -0.68 6.74
CA ALA A 78 1.87 -0.76 5.30
C ALA A 78 2.63 -2.03 4.88
N THR A 79 2.21 -2.62 3.77
CA THR A 79 3.03 -3.55 2.99
C THR A 79 3.40 -2.89 1.68
N ASP A 80 4.71 -2.66 1.48
CA ASP A 80 5.23 -1.99 0.30
C ASP A 80 5.88 -3.02 -0.62
N LEU A 81 5.40 -3.05 -1.86
CA LEU A 81 5.85 -3.95 -2.90
C LEU A 81 6.60 -3.13 -3.95
N ARG A 82 7.80 -3.59 -4.32
CA ARG A 82 8.64 -2.96 -5.34
C ARG A 82 9.09 -4.00 -6.36
N THR A 83 9.04 -3.65 -7.64
CA THR A 83 9.61 -4.49 -8.70
C THR A 83 10.12 -3.63 -9.85
N VAL A 84 11.08 -4.15 -10.60
CA VAL A 84 11.56 -3.54 -11.85
C VAL A 84 11.25 -4.50 -12.98
N VAL A 85 10.47 -4.03 -13.95
CA VAL A 85 10.11 -4.79 -15.14
C VAL A 85 10.37 -3.89 -16.35
N GLU A 86 11.16 -4.40 -17.31
CA GLU A 86 11.48 -3.69 -18.57
C GLU A 86 11.97 -2.25 -18.36
N GLY A 87 12.89 -2.05 -17.40
CA GLY A 87 13.45 -0.72 -17.10
C GLY A 87 12.49 0.26 -16.40
N THR A 88 11.31 -0.21 -15.96
CA THR A 88 10.34 0.58 -15.21
C THR A 88 10.25 0.09 -13.77
N CYS A 89 10.37 1.00 -12.81
CA CYS A 89 10.09 0.73 -11.41
C CYS A 89 8.58 0.78 -11.18
N TYR A 90 8.01 -0.26 -10.58
CA TYR A 90 6.64 -0.31 -10.11
C TYR A 90 6.60 -0.40 -8.60
N ALA A 91 5.68 0.35 -8.01
CA ALA A 91 5.45 0.44 -6.58
C ALA A 91 3.97 0.17 -6.29
N VAL A 92 3.71 -0.69 -5.32
CA VAL A 92 2.36 -0.90 -4.76
C VAL A 92 2.44 -0.84 -3.25
N ASP A 93 1.64 0.01 -2.63
CA ASP A 93 1.59 0.18 -1.18
C ASP A 93 0.19 -0.18 -0.68
N ARG A 94 0.10 -1.25 0.12
CA ARG A 94 -1.14 -1.64 0.80
C ARG A 94 -1.11 -1.07 2.20
N VAL A 95 -1.95 -0.07 2.47
CA VAL A 95 -1.89 0.76 3.67
C VAL A 95 -3.18 0.66 4.49
N THR A 96 -3.04 0.43 5.77
CA THR A 96 -4.07 0.64 6.78
C THR A 96 -3.67 1.87 7.59
N TYR A 97 -4.51 2.89 7.60
CA TYR A 97 -4.29 4.11 8.38
C TYR A 97 -5.44 4.30 9.37
N SER A 98 -5.13 4.21 10.66
CA SER A 98 -6.09 4.35 11.75
C SER A 98 -6.00 5.75 12.34
N ILE A 99 -7.15 6.40 12.51
CA ILE A 99 -7.28 7.76 13.03
C ILE A 99 -8.19 7.69 14.25
N LYS A 100 -7.60 7.50 15.44
CA LYS A 100 -8.34 7.33 16.71
C LYS A 100 -9.06 8.60 17.12
N ALA A 101 -8.41 9.75 16.91
CA ALA A 101 -9.02 11.07 17.17
C ALA A 101 -9.91 11.58 16.02
N GLY A 102 -10.21 10.72 15.04
CA GLY A 102 -11.04 11.08 13.88
C GLY A 102 -12.53 11.07 14.23
N SER A 103 -13.34 11.71 13.38
CA SER A 103 -14.78 11.55 13.43
C SER A 103 -15.17 10.09 13.19
N ALA A 104 -16.24 9.63 13.85
CA ALA A 104 -16.80 8.33 13.55
C ALA A 104 -17.18 8.24 12.07
N PRO A 105 -16.94 7.09 11.40
CA PRO A 105 -17.30 6.92 10.00
C PRO A 105 -18.83 6.86 9.86
N SER A 106 -19.32 7.06 8.63
CA SER A 106 -20.74 6.93 8.30
C SER A 106 -21.32 5.60 8.82
N ARG A 107 -22.60 5.61 9.22
CA ARG A 107 -23.33 4.38 9.60
C ARG A 107 -23.32 3.33 8.49
N THR A 108 -23.27 3.74 7.23
CA THR A 108 -23.20 2.86 6.06
C THR A 108 -21.78 2.41 5.70
N ALA A 109 -20.75 2.90 6.41
CA ALA A 109 -19.39 2.46 6.16
C ALA A 109 -19.22 0.97 6.46
N PRO A 110 -18.41 0.26 5.66
CA PRO A 110 -18.11 -1.15 5.92
C PRO A 110 -17.29 -1.32 7.20
N THR A 111 -17.18 -2.56 7.67
CA THR A 111 -16.17 -2.91 8.67
C THR A 111 -14.78 -2.82 8.07
N GLN A 112 -13.76 -2.60 8.91
CA GLN A 112 -12.36 -2.63 8.48
C GLN A 112 -12.02 -3.90 7.70
N ALA A 113 -12.51 -5.06 8.13
CA ALA A 113 -12.27 -6.33 7.46
C ALA A 113 -12.79 -6.35 6.01
N ILE A 114 -14.00 -5.82 5.79
CA ILE A 114 -14.59 -5.74 4.44
C ILE A 114 -13.80 -4.75 3.56
N ALA A 115 -13.50 -3.56 4.08
CA ALA A 115 -12.70 -2.59 3.34
C ALA A 115 -11.30 -3.13 2.99
N ALA A 116 -10.68 -3.85 3.94
CA ALA A 116 -9.39 -4.48 3.72
C ALA A 116 -9.45 -5.58 2.66
N ALA A 117 -10.52 -6.39 2.65
CA ALA A 117 -10.76 -7.39 1.62
C ALA A 117 -10.94 -6.76 0.23
N ASN A 118 -11.69 -5.66 0.12
CA ASN A 118 -11.86 -4.93 -1.13
C ASN A 118 -10.52 -4.41 -1.68
N MET A 119 -9.68 -3.83 -0.82
CA MET A 119 -8.35 -3.38 -1.19
C MET A 119 -7.44 -4.54 -1.60
N ASN A 120 -7.53 -5.68 -0.92
CA ASN A 120 -6.78 -6.89 -1.29
C ASN A 120 -7.26 -7.48 -2.63
N ALA A 121 -8.54 -7.37 -2.95
CA ALA A 121 -9.08 -7.76 -4.25
C ALA A 121 -8.50 -6.88 -5.37
N ILE A 122 -8.41 -5.55 -5.16
CA ILE A 122 -7.74 -4.65 -6.11
C ILE A 122 -6.26 -5.02 -6.25
N LEU A 123 -5.56 -5.30 -5.16
CA LEU A 123 -4.17 -5.74 -5.19
C LEU A 123 -3.99 -6.99 -6.06
N ALA A 124 -4.93 -7.95 -5.96
CA ALA A 124 -4.87 -9.20 -6.71
C ALA A 124 -5.08 -9.02 -8.23
N THR A 125 -5.68 -7.92 -8.68
CA THR A 125 -5.86 -7.63 -10.12
C THR A 125 -4.69 -6.84 -10.73
N ILE A 126 -3.66 -6.53 -9.94
CA ILE A 126 -2.51 -5.78 -10.45
C ILE A 126 -1.66 -6.69 -11.35
N HIS A 127 -1.48 -6.23 -12.58
CA HIS A 127 -0.52 -6.76 -13.55
C HIS A 127 0.40 -5.61 -13.99
N VAL A 128 1.70 -5.89 -14.14
CA VAL A 128 2.72 -4.91 -14.54
C VAL A 128 3.44 -5.39 -15.80
N GLY A 129 3.89 -4.46 -16.63
CA GLY A 129 4.45 -4.74 -17.97
C GLY A 129 3.66 -4.02 -19.06
N ARG A 130 4.01 -4.27 -20.33
CA ARG A 130 3.27 -3.68 -21.47
C ARG A 130 1.82 -4.15 -21.49
N ARG A 131 0.87 -3.20 -21.61
CA ARG A 131 -0.41 -3.48 -22.27
C ARG A 131 -0.07 -3.94 -23.69
N ARG A 132 -0.37 -5.19 -24.02
CA ARG A 132 -0.59 -5.56 -25.43
C ARG A 132 -1.91 -4.97 -25.88
#